data_AF-E6R2I3-F1
#
_entry.id   AF-E6R2I3-F1
#
_cell.length_a   1.000
_cell.length_b   1.000
_cell.length_c   1.000
_cell.angle_alpha   90.00
_cell.angle_beta   90.00
_cell.angle_gamma   90.00
#
_symmetry.space_group_name_H-M   'P 1'
#
loop_
_entity.id
_entity.type
_entity.pdbx_description
1 polymer ?
#
loop_
_entity_poly.entity_id
_entity_poly.type
_entity_poly.pdbx_seq_one_letter_code
_entity_poly.pdbx_strand_id
1 'polypeptide(L)'
;MDAKKATIAVIALAAAVTAYKVMSATQEKKNTEGVCPATGQKLAGSTGCPFSSGMPLPDPAHRCDPNSIQEEYKVPDVPPLTEAQKDIIKSTAPVLEKHGVTITTHFYKNMILAHPELKDVFSESAQKLGHQPAALAAAVYAYALNIHDLTPMVPVVERIAHKHTSLHITANQYGIVGKHLIQSIVDILGDAVTPEVADAWYNGYWNLAHIFINRERQLYDSAIEAGGWEGWRQFKVAKRVKESHEITSFYLKPVDDSKPLPKFKPGQYIGVQIDIPGLGHKQARQYSLSDAPNGEYFRISVKREDGVAVPTADNPEIPLHPGWTSNVLHKDYQEGSIINVASPYGDFYYAPSSSSPTAPLILLSAGVGQTPVMSMLNAQLVKNNEPDAPVKPITYITVARSPKVGAFKEHVKKLSDVHENVKSRIFYSRPTDDVVEGKDYDFKGRMDLDKVKEDLYLGDKTAEYYICGPSKFMLSARDKLESFGVDPSRIHYELFEAGNLAV
;
A
#
# COMPACT_ATOMS: atom_id res chain seq x y z
N MET A 1 -30.90 -35.94 -3.31
CA MET A 1 -31.60 -35.73 -4.59
C MET A 1 -31.43 -34.27 -4.98
N ASP A 2 -30.59 -33.86 -5.92
CA ASP A 2 -29.65 -34.60 -6.75
C ASP A 2 -28.49 -33.67 -7.13
N ALA A 3 -27.29 -34.07 -6.69
CA ALA A 3 -25.99 -33.58 -7.15
C ALA A 3 -25.68 -34.01 -8.60
N LYS A 4 -26.72 -34.13 -9.45
CA LYS A 4 -26.65 -34.55 -10.85
C LYS A 4 -27.33 -33.58 -11.82
N LYS A 5 -27.93 -32.48 -11.34
CA LYS A 5 -28.51 -31.43 -12.20
C LYS A 5 -27.56 -30.27 -12.53
N ALA A 6 -26.37 -30.22 -11.92
CA ALA A 6 -25.33 -29.24 -12.24
C ALA A 6 -24.33 -29.74 -13.33
N THR A 7 -24.58 -30.91 -13.91
CA THR A 7 -23.68 -31.58 -14.88
C THR A 7 -24.31 -31.74 -16.27
N ILE A 8 -25.50 -31.18 -16.52
CA ILE A 8 -26.19 -31.26 -17.83
C ILE A 8 -26.73 -29.88 -18.20
N ALA A 9 -25.81 -28.99 -18.56
CA ALA A 9 -26.04 -27.91 -19.53
C ALA A 9 -24.77 -27.67 -20.36
N VAL A 10 -24.00 -28.75 -20.56
CA VAL A 10 -22.99 -28.87 -21.61
C VAL A 10 -23.63 -29.80 -22.64
N ILE A 11 -24.12 -29.22 -23.73
CA ILE A 11 -24.29 -29.75 -25.10
C ILE A 11 -25.23 -28.76 -25.81
N ALA A 12 -24.65 -27.65 -26.25
CA ALA A 12 -24.97 -27.00 -27.51
C ALA A 12 -24.00 -25.82 -27.68
N LEU A 13 -23.51 -25.65 -28.90
CA LEU A 13 -22.79 -24.49 -29.43
C LEU A 13 -21.28 -24.43 -29.19
N ALA A 14 -20.63 -25.46 -29.73
CA ALA A 14 -19.56 -25.22 -30.68
C ALA A 14 -20.08 -24.31 -31.82
N ALA A 15 -19.90 -22.98 -31.68
CA ALA A 15 -19.98 -22.00 -32.78
C ALA A 15 -19.61 -20.55 -32.37
N ALA A 16 -19.45 -20.21 -31.08
CA ALA A 16 -19.31 -18.81 -30.66
C ALA A 16 -17.86 -18.29 -30.53
N VAL A 17 -16.86 -19.18 -30.37
CA VAL A 17 -15.43 -18.79 -30.33
C VAL A 17 -14.91 -18.39 -31.72
N THR A 18 -15.61 -18.78 -32.78
CA THR A 18 -15.36 -18.30 -34.15
C THR A 18 -16.06 -16.96 -34.42
N ALA A 19 -17.17 -16.65 -33.75
CA ALA A 19 -17.98 -15.45 -34.04
C ALA A 19 -17.35 -14.15 -33.52
N TYR A 20 -16.64 -14.16 -32.39
CA TYR A 20 -15.98 -12.93 -31.89
C TYR A 20 -14.70 -12.58 -32.67
N LYS A 21 -13.98 -13.60 -33.17
CA LYS A 21 -12.84 -13.41 -34.11
C LYS A 21 -13.26 -13.03 -35.53
N VAL A 22 -14.51 -13.33 -35.92
CA VAL A 22 -15.05 -13.00 -37.25
C VAL A 22 -15.81 -11.66 -37.24
N MET A 23 -16.45 -11.27 -36.14
CA MET A 23 -17.15 -9.98 -36.04
C MET A 23 -16.22 -8.77 -35.96
N SER A 24 -14.96 -8.93 -35.52
CA SER A 24 -13.93 -7.88 -35.63
C SER A 24 -13.22 -7.86 -36.99
N ALA A 25 -13.59 -8.73 -37.94
CA ALA A 25 -12.89 -8.92 -39.22
C ALA A 25 -13.75 -8.66 -40.47
N THR A 26 -14.98 -8.17 -40.34
CA THR A 26 -15.83 -7.77 -41.48
C THR A 26 -16.36 -6.35 -41.31
N GLN A 27 -15.47 -5.37 -41.48
CA GLN A 27 -15.82 -4.14 -42.19
C GLN A 27 -15.28 -4.26 -43.62
N GLU A 28 -16.15 -3.94 -44.58
CA GLU A 28 -16.01 -4.01 -46.04
C GLU A 28 -14.58 -4.04 -46.61
N LYS A 29 -14.23 -5.15 -47.28
CA LYS A 29 -13.16 -5.17 -48.30
C LYS A 29 -13.55 -4.24 -49.45
N LYS A 30 -13.15 -2.97 -49.39
CA LYS A 30 -12.86 -2.20 -50.60
C LYS A 30 -11.39 -2.39 -50.94
N ASN A 31 -11.11 -2.92 -52.14
CA ASN A 31 -9.78 -2.96 -52.72
C ASN A 31 -9.24 -1.53 -52.85
N THR A 32 -8.47 -1.06 -51.87
CA THR A 32 -7.64 0.12 -52.00
C THR A 32 -6.19 -0.33 -52.17
N GLU A 33 -5.57 0.07 -53.28
CA GLU A 33 -4.13 -0.12 -53.50
C GLU A 33 -3.35 0.65 -52.42
N GLY A 34 -2.73 -0.06 -51.47
CA GLY A 34 -1.88 0.52 -50.45
C GLY A 34 -0.44 0.69 -50.93
N VAL A 35 0.17 1.83 -50.62
CA VAL A 35 1.59 2.11 -50.88
C VAL A 35 2.37 1.78 -49.60
N CYS A 36 3.47 1.04 -49.71
CA CYS A 36 4.35 0.74 -48.57
C CYS A 36 4.99 2.05 -48.05
N PRO A 37 4.78 2.45 -46.79
CA PRO A 37 5.30 3.73 -46.27
C PRO A 37 6.82 3.76 -46.11
N ALA A 38 7.50 2.60 -46.12
CA ALA A 38 8.96 2.52 -46.04
C ALA A 38 9.67 2.58 -47.40
N THR A 39 9.02 2.13 -48.49
CA THR A 39 9.67 1.97 -49.81
C THR A 39 8.96 2.72 -50.94
N GLY A 40 7.74 3.20 -50.74
CA GLY A 40 6.95 3.91 -51.75
C GLY A 40 6.38 3.04 -52.87
N GLN A 41 6.59 1.71 -52.84
CA GLN A 41 6.05 0.81 -53.87
C GLN A 41 4.59 0.44 -53.60
N LYS A 42 3.79 0.39 -54.69
CA LYS A 42 2.42 -0.14 -54.70
C LYS A 42 2.45 -1.66 -54.76
N LEU A 43 1.75 -2.31 -53.83
CA LEU A 43 1.62 -3.77 -53.80
C LEU A 43 0.15 -4.18 -53.73
N ALA A 44 -0.20 -5.30 -54.39
CA ALA A 44 -1.55 -5.84 -54.38
C ALA A 44 -1.75 -6.77 -53.17
N GLY A 45 -2.62 -6.38 -52.23
CA GLY A 45 -3.01 -7.17 -51.04
C GLY A 45 -3.26 -6.29 -49.81
N SER A 46 -4.19 -6.69 -48.94
CA SER A 46 -4.80 -5.84 -47.89
C SER A 46 -3.91 -5.46 -46.70
N THR A 47 -2.63 -5.87 -46.67
CA THR A 47 -1.77 -5.63 -45.50
C THR A 47 -0.39 -5.06 -45.81
N GLY A 48 -0.01 -4.81 -47.07
CA GLY A 48 1.15 -3.97 -47.41
C GLY A 48 2.48 -4.25 -46.67
N CYS A 49 2.70 -5.46 -46.14
CA CYS A 49 3.85 -5.77 -45.29
C CYS A 49 4.53 -7.08 -45.75
N PRO A 50 5.81 -7.07 -46.17
CA PRO A 50 6.44 -8.15 -46.92
C PRO A 50 7.04 -9.28 -46.06
N PHE A 51 6.71 -9.40 -44.77
CA PHE A 51 7.38 -10.35 -43.87
C PHE A 51 6.73 -11.75 -43.77
N SER A 52 6.09 -12.23 -44.85
CA SER A 52 5.53 -13.59 -44.90
C SER A 52 6.52 -14.68 -45.34
N SER A 53 7.81 -14.37 -45.50
CA SER A 53 8.79 -15.31 -46.05
C SER A 53 10.15 -15.31 -45.33
N GLY A 54 10.17 -15.68 -44.05
CA GLY A 54 11.31 -16.40 -43.44
C GLY A 54 12.61 -15.66 -43.15
N MET A 55 12.59 -14.40 -42.69
CA MET A 55 13.79 -13.69 -42.18
C MET A 55 13.77 -13.53 -40.64
N PRO A 56 14.93 -13.27 -39.99
CA PRO A 56 15.11 -13.41 -38.53
C PRO A 56 14.24 -12.42 -37.74
N LEU A 57 13.95 -12.78 -36.48
CA LEU A 57 13.18 -11.97 -35.54
C LEU A 57 13.73 -10.53 -35.45
N PRO A 58 12.88 -9.50 -35.31
CA PRO A 58 13.33 -8.11 -35.41
C PRO A 58 14.25 -7.73 -34.25
N ASP A 59 15.23 -6.89 -34.57
CA ASP A 59 16.05 -6.12 -33.65
C ASP A 59 15.18 -5.49 -32.53
N PRO A 60 15.50 -5.71 -31.25
CA PRO A 60 14.75 -5.14 -30.12
C PRO A 60 14.66 -3.60 -30.13
N ALA A 61 15.45 -2.89 -30.95
CA ALA A 61 15.33 -1.45 -31.16
C ALA A 61 14.19 -1.01 -32.11
N HIS A 62 13.46 -1.94 -32.75
CA HIS A 62 12.41 -1.65 -33.74
C HIS A 62 10.97 -1.80 -33.22
N ARG A 63 10.67 -1.24 -32.02
CA ARG A 63 9.30 -1.01 -31.54
C ARG A 63 9.04 0.50 -31.46
N CYS A 64 8.62 1.10 -32.57
CA CYS A 64 8.43 2.55 -32.66
C CYS A 64 6.97 2.92 -32.94
N ASP A 65 6.15 2.95 -31.90
CA ASP A 65 5.27 4.10 -31.61
C ASP A 65 4.87 4.09 -30.12
N PRO A 66 5.44 4.96 -29.27
CA PRO A 66 5.02 5.10 -27.87
C PRO A 66 3.52 5.41 -27.70
N ASN A 67 2.88 6.01 -28.70
CA ASN A 67 1.45 6.33 -28.66
C ASN A 67 0.58 5.07 -28.85
N SER A 68 1.04 4.08 -29.61
CA SER A 68 0.32 2.81 -29.79
C SER A 68 0.19 2.00 -28.49
N ILE A 69 1.17 2.10 -27.58
CA ILE A 69 1.13 1.50 -26.25
C ILE A 69 0.11 2.23 -25.36
N GLN A 70 -0.06 3.55 -25.52
CA GLN A 70 -1.04 4.32 -24.75
C GLN A 70 -2.49 4.03 -25.15
N GLU A 71 -2.74 3.72 -26.42
CA GLU A 71 -4.09 3.31 -26.85
C GLU A 71 -4.49 1.93 -26.30
N GLU A 72 -3.56 0.99 -26.19
CA GLU A 72 -3.83 -0.38 -25.73
C GLU A 72 -4.27 -0.44 -24.25
N TYR A 73 -3.79 0.47 -23.41
CA TYR A 73 -4.05 0.50 -21.96
C TYR A 73 -4.95 1.67 -21.54
N LYS A 74 -5.65 2.27 -22.50
CA LYS A 74 -6.57 3.38 -22.25
C LYS A 74 -7.66 2.96 -21.27
N VAL A 75 -7.99 3.85 -20.34
CA VAL A 75 -9.14 3.70 -19.44
C VAL A 75 -10.43 3.76 -20.27
N PRO A 76 -11.21 2.66 -20.36
CA PRO A 76 -12.47 2.64 -21.07
C PRO A 76 -13.57 3.30 -20.24
N ASP A 77 -14.55 3.86 -20.94
CA ASP A 77 -15.82 4.23 -20.36
C ASP A 77 -16.70 2.97 -20.31
N VAL A 78 -17.07 2.52 -19.10
CA VAL A 78 -17.91 1.34 -18.89
C VAL A 78 -19.20 1.76 -18.19
N PRO A 79 -20.34 1.17 -18.54
CA PRO A 79 -21.59 1.46 -17.85
C PRO A 79 -21.55 0.98 -16.38
N PRO A 80 -22.42 1.52 -15.52
CA PRO A 80 -22.68 0.95 -14.21
C PRO A 80 -23.11 -0.52 -14.30
N LEU A 81 -22.72 -1.32 -13.32
CA LEU A 81 -23.10 -2.73 -13.25
C LEU A 81 -24.63 -2.92 -13.17
N THR A 82 -25.16 -3.76 -14.05
CA THR A 82 -26.54 -4.24 -13.97
C THR A 82 -26.71 -5.23 -12.82
N GLU A 83 -27.93 -5.40 -12.29
CA GLU A 83 -28.18 -6.40 -11.23
C GLU A 83 -27.82 -7.82 -11.67
N ALA A 84 -28.07 -8.18 -12.93
CA ALA A 84 -27.67 -9.48 -13.47
C ALA A 84 -26.15 -9.68 -13.44
N GLN A 85 -25.35 -8.65 -13.79
CA GLN A 85 -23.89 -8.73 -13.72
C GLN A 85 -23.40 -8.82 -12.26
N LYS A 86 -24.02 -8.10 -11.33
CA LYS A 86 -23.71 -8.21 -9.89
C LYS A 86 -23.98 -9.62 -9.37
N ASP A 87 -25.11 -10.21 -9.73
CA ASP A 87 -25.47 -11.59 -9.37
C ASP A 87 -24.47 -12.62 -9.95
N ILE A 88 -24.01 -12.42 -11.19
CA ILE A 88 -22.96 -13.24 -11.80
C ILE A 88 -21.64 -13.11 -11.05
N ILE A 89 -21.18 -11.90 -10.76
CA ILE A 89 -19.93 -11.66 -10.01
C ILE A 89 -20.01 -12.34 -8.64
N LYS A 90 -21.10 -12.15 -7.91
CA LYS A 90 -21.30 -12.74 -6.58
C LYS A 90 -21.36 -14.27 -6.61
N SER A 91 -22.10 -14.85 -7.56
CA SER A 91 -22.26 -16.30 -7.67
C SER A 91 -20.99 -17.02 -8.15
N THR A 92 -20.12 -16.32 -8.88
CA THR A 92 -18.82 -16.86 -9.34
C THR A 92 -17.65 -16.56 -8.41
N ALA A 93 -17.83 -15.71 -7.39
CA ALA A 93 -16.81 -15.38 -6.39
C ALA A 93 -16.15 -16.60 -5.70
N PRO A 94 -16.87 -17.69 -5.35
CA PRO A 94 -16.25 -18.86 -4.71
C PRO A 94 -15.19 -19.55 -5.59
N VAL A 95 -15.24 -19.35 -6.91
CA VAL A 95 -14.18 -19.85 -7.82
C VAL A 95 -12.86 -19.14 -7.55
N LEU A 96 -12.91 -17.83 -7.23
CA LEU A 96 -11.74 -17.04 -6.85
C LEU A 96 -11.23 -17.39 -5.45
N GLU A 97 -12.08 -17.81 -4.52
CA GLU A 97 -11.63 -18.32 -3.22
C GLU A 97 -10.74 -19.57 -3.41
N LYS A 98 -11.16 -20.48 -4.31
CA LYS A 98 -10.44 -21.73 -4.58
C LYS A 98 -9.20 -21.56 -5.46
N HIS A 99 -9.28 -20.72 -6.50
CA HIS A 99 -8.24 -20.58 -7.52
C HIS A 99 -7.47 -19.26 -7.46
N GLY A 100 -7.84 -18.35 -6.54
CA GLY A 100 -7.37 -16.97 -6.52
C GLY A 100 -5.86 -16.85 -6.48
N VAL A 101 -5.18 -17.62 -5.61
CA VAL A 101 -3.70 -17.60 -5.53
C VAL A 101 -3.08 -18.12 -6.82
N THR A 102 -3.61 -19.17 -7.43
CA THR A 102 -3.12 -19.69 -8.71
C THR A 102 -3.26 -18.65 -9.83
N ILE A 103 -4.43 -17.99 -9.90
CA ILE A 103 -4.71 -16.93 -10.87
C ILE A 103 -3.76 -15.76 -10.67
N THR A 104 -3.62 -15.26 -9.44
CA THR A 104 -2.80 -14.08 -9.16
C THR A 104 -1.31 -14.37 -9.32
N THR A 105 -0.84 -15.59 -9.05
CA THR A 105 0.54 -16.02 -9.38
C THR A 105 0.79 -16.02 -10.89
N HIS A 106 -0.12 -16.58 -11.70
CA HIS A 106 -0.01 -16.57 -13.16
C HIS A 106 -0.05 -15.13 -13.72
N PHE A 107 -0.94 -14.30 -13.18
CA PHE A 107 -1.05 -12.87 -13.47
C PHE A 107 0.26 -12.11 -13.25
N TYR A 108 0.86 -12.19 -12.06
CA TYR A 108 2.10 -11.46 -11.78
C TYR A 108 3.24 -11.90 -12.68
N LYS A 109 3.36 -13.21 -12.94
CA LYS A 109 4.39 -13.75 -13.85
C LYS A 109 4.26 -13.13 -15.25
N ASN A 110 3.07 -13.15 -15.83
CA ASN A 110 2.86 -12.69 -17.19
C ASN A 110 2.95 -11.16 -17.31
N MET A 111 2.36 -10.45 -16.35
CA MET A 111 2.40 -8.98 -16.32
C MET A 111 3.84 -8.46 -16.20
N ILE A 112 4.65 -8.98 -15.28
CA ILE A 112 6.04 -8.54 -15.09
C ILE A 112 6.93 -8.95 -16.28
N LEU A 113 6.64 -10.08 -16.93
CA LEU A 113 7.35 -10.49 -18.14
C LEU A 113 7.07 -9.52 -19.31
N ALA A 114 5.82 -9.10 -19.46
CA ALA A 114 5.40 -8.17 -20.50
C ALA A 114 5.77 -6.71 -20.20
N HIS A 115 5.81 -6.35 -18.91
CA HIS A 115 6.06 -4.99 -18.40
C HIS A 115 7.15 -5.00 -17.31
N PRO A 116 8.43 -5.20 -17.67
CA PRO A 116 9.53 -5.24 -16.70
C PRO A 116 9.70 -3.96 -15.89
N GLU A 117 9.24 -2.81 -16.39
CA GLU A 117 9.24 -1.52 -15.72
C GLU A 117 8.41 -1.51 -14.42
N LEU A 118 7.40 -2.38 -14.31
CA LEU A 118 6.56 -2.47 -13.11
C LEU A 118 7.30 -3.07 -11.90
N LYS A 119 8.52 -3.60 -12.09
CA LYS A 119 9.40 -4.02 -10.98
C LYS A 119 9.78 -2.85 -10.07
N ASP A 120 9.80 -1.62 -10.59
CA ASP A 120 10.07 -0.41 -9.79
C ASP A 120 8.92 -0.04 -8.83
N VAL A 121 7.73 -0.59 -9.08
CA VAL A 121 6.49 -0.32 -8.34
C VAL A 121 6.18 -1.46 -7.37
N PHE A 122 6.27 -2.70 -7.86
CA PHE A 122 5.90 -3.86 -7.06
C PHE A 122 7.00 -4.29 -6.08
N SER A 123 6.56 -4.82 -4.93
CA SER A 123 7.46 -5.29 -3.88
C SER A 123 7.99 -6.69 -4.22
N GLU A 124 9.27 -6.76 -4.55
CA GLU A 124 9.98 -8.03 -4.81
C GLU A 124 9.81 -9.03 -3.64
N SER A 125 9.90 -8.52 -2.40
CA SER A 125 9.71 -9.33 -1.19
C SER A 125 8.28 -9.90 -1.10
N ALA A 126 7.26 -9.08 -1.39
CA ALA A 126 5.86 -9.50 -1.25
C ALA A 126 5.44 -10.50 -2.33
N GLN A 127 6.02 -10.41 -3.53
CA GLN A 127 5.83 -11.39 -4.59
C GLN A 127 6.48 -12.73 -4.22
N LYS A 128 7.73 -12.73 -3.77
CA LYS A 128 8.44 -13.95 -3.36
C LYS A 128 7.79 -14.67 -2.18
N LEU A 129 7.17 -13.92 -1.26
CA LEU A 129 6.45 -14.47 -0.12
C LEU A 129 5.03 -14.95 -0.46
N GLY A 130 4.53 -14.71 -1.68
CA GLY A 130 3.15 -15.00 -2.05
C GLY A 130 2.09 -14.11 -1.37
N HIS A 131 2.50 -13.19 -0.49
CA HIS A 131 1.60 -12.28 0.22
C HIS A 131 0.83 -11.38 -0.76
N GLN A 132 1.49 -10.91 -1.82
CA GLN A 132 0.86 -10.03 -2.78
C GLN A 132 -0.20 -10.74 -3.66
N PRO A 133 0.08 -11.92 -4.25
CA PRO A 133 -0.93 -12.78 -4.85
C PRO A 133 -2.14 -13.06 -3.94
N ALA A 134 -1.89 -13.39 -2.66
CA ALA A 134 -2.95 -13.67 -1.70
C ALA A 134 -3.80 -12.42 -1.37
N ALA A 135 -3.16 -11.27 -1.20
CA ALA A 135 -3.84 -10.01 -0.92
C ALA A 135 -4.76 -9.56 -2.06
N LEU A 136 -4.29 -9.67 -3.30
CA LEU A 136 -5.10 -9.33 -4.48
C LEU A 136 -6.31 -10.28 -4.58
N ALA A 137 -6.11 -11.58 -4.37
CA ALA A 137 -7.21 -12.55 -4.38
C ALA A 137 -8.26 -12.23 -3.29
N ALA A 138 -7.81 -11.93 -2.07
CA ALA A 138 -8.69 -11.55 -0.97
C ALA A 138 -9.47 -10.25 -1.25
N ALA A 139 -8.81 -9.24 -1.85
CA ALA A 139 -9.45 -7.98 -2.21
C ALA A 139 -10.55 -8.15 -3.27
N VAL A 140 -10.27 -8.93 -4.32
CA VAL A 140 -11.25 -9.22 -5.38
C VAL A 140 -12.41 -10.05 -4.83
N TYR A 141 -12.13 -11.03 -3.96
CA TYR A 141 -13.17 -11.82 -3.30
C TYR A 141 -14.07 -10.95 -2.41
N ALA A 142 -13.48 -10.08 -1.57
CA ALA A 142 -14.23 -9.15 -0.73
C ALA A 142 -15.09 -8.18 -1.56
N TYR A 143 -14.56 -7.68 -2.68
CA TYR A 143 -15.32 -6.88 -3.64
C TYR A 143 -16.56 -7.62 -4.16
N ALA A 144 -16.37 -8.87 -4.60
CA ALA A 144 -17.46 -9.67 -5.13
C ALA A 144 -18.54 -9.99 -4.09
N LEU A 145 -18.17 -10.22 -2.83
CA LEU A 145 -19.12 -10.44 -1.75
C LEU A 145 -19.96 -9.19 -1.40
N ASN A 146 -19.38 -8.00 -1.56
CA ASN A 146 -20.00 -6.72 -1.26
C ASN A 146 -20.55 -5.99 -2.51
N ILE A 147 -20.67 -6.67 -3.66
CA ILE A 147 -20.95 -6.02 -4.96
C ILE A 147 -22.30 -5.26 -5.03
N HIS A 148 -23.25 -5.58 -4.15
CA HIS A 148 -24.53 -4.86 -4.06
C HIS A 148 -24.49 -3.66 -3.09
N ASP A 149 -23.55 -3.64 -2.15
CA ASP A 149 -23.34 -2.56 -1.19
C ASP A 149 -21.86 -2.43 -0.84
N LEU A 150 -21.20 -1.43 -1.45
CA LEU A 150 -19.78 -1.17 -1.25
C LEU A 150 -19.49 -0.30 -0.02
N THR A 151 -20.49 0.13 0.76
CA THR A 151 -20.28 0.96 1.95
C THR A 151 -19.27 0.36 2.94
N PRO A 152 -19.29 -0.96 3.26
CA PRO A 152 -18.30 -1.58 4.13
C PRO A 152 -16.87 -1.52 3.58
N MET A 153 -16.70 -1.37 2.26
CA MET A 153 -15.39 -1.32 1.61
C MET A 153 -14.77 0.08 1.59
N VAL A 154 -15.53 1.13 1.88
CA VAL A 154 -15.05 2.52 1.79
C VAL A 154 -13.75 2.74 2.58
N PRO A 155 -13.61 2.31 3.85
CA PRO A 155 -12.36 2.48 4.59
C PRO A 155 -11.17 1.73 3.96
N VAL A 156 -11.45 0.57 3.36
CA VAL A 156 -10.43 -0.26 2.70
C VAL A 156 -9.97 0.38 1.39
N VAL A 157 -10.91 0.88 0.59
CA VAL A 157 -10.63 1.63 -0.65
C VAL A 157 -9.79 2.86 -0.33
N GLU A 158 -10.15 3.61 0.70
CA GLU A 158 -9.43 4.82 1.12
C GLU A 158 -7.96 4.51 1.47
N ARG A 159 -7.75 3.48 2.29
CA ARG A 159 -6.40 3.02 2.65
C ARG A 159 -5.57 2.57 1.45
N ILE A 160 -6.18 1.82 0.53
CA ILE A 160 -5.50 1.36 -0.69
C ILE A 160 -5.17 2.54 -1.60
N ALA A 161 -6.08 3.49 -1.79
CA ALA A 161 -5.87 4.68 -2.61
C ALA A 161 -4.69 5.52 -2.09
N HIS A 162 -4.60 5.75 -0.78
CA HIS A 162 -3.44 6.42 -0.17
C HIS A 162 -2.13 5.66 -0.35
N LYS A 163 -2.17 4.33 -0.38
CA LYS A 163 -0.98 3.52 -0.66
C LYS A 163 -0.59 3.64 -2.14
N HIS A 164 -1.54 3.56 -3.05
CA HIS A 164 -1.33 3.71 -4.49
C HIS A 164 -0.74 5.07 -4.83
N THR A 165 -1.25 6.17 -4.27
CA THR A 165 -0.70 7.51 -4.53
C THR A 165 0.74 7.65 -4.02
N SER A 166 1.09 7.02 -2.90
CA SER A 166 2.47 7.00 -2.39
C SER A 166 3.45 6.19 -3.25
N LEU A 167 2.94 5.34 -4.15
CA LEU A 167 3.71 4.56 -5.12
C LEU A 167 3.63 5.13 -6.54
N HIS A 168 2.95 6.27 -6.70
CA HIS A 168 2.67 6.89 -7.99
C HIS A 168 1.95 5.95 -8.99
N ILE A 169 0.90 5.27 -8.54
CA ILE A 169 0.04 4.51 -9.45
C ILE A 169 -0.72 5.48 -10.38
N THR A 170 -0.75 5.16 -11.67
CA THR A 170 -1.40 5.98 -12.71
C THR A 170 -2.58 5.25 -13.34
N ALA A 171 -3.50 6.01 -13.93
CA ALA A 171 -4.71 5.46 -14.54
C ALA A 171 -4.41 4.41 -15.63
N ASN A 172 -3.38 4.64 -16.46
CA ASN A 172 -3.00 3.69 -17.52
C ASN A 172 -2.48 2.35 -16.98
N GLN A 173 -1.92 2.32 -15.76
CA GLN A 173 -1.48 1.06 -15.15
C GLN A 173 -2.66 0.15 -14.81
N TYR A 174 -3.88 0.69 -14.60
CA TYR A 174 -5.08 -0.14 -14.50
C TYR A 174 -5.42 -0.84 -15.81
N GLY A 175 -5.11 -0.26 -16.98
CA GLY A 175 -5.26 -0.96 -18.25
C GLY A 175 -4.34 -2.18 -18.33
N ILE A 176 -3.08 -2.03 -17.91
CA ILE A 176 -2.09 -3.12 -17.87
C ILE A 176 -2.56 -4.22 -16.93
N VAL A 177 -2.91 -3.87 -15.69
CA VAL A 177 -3.38 -4.83 -14.68
C VAL A 177 -4.62 -5.57 -15.17
N GLY A 178 -5.61 -4.84 -15.71
CA GLY A 178 -6.87 -5.42 -16.19
C GLY A 178 -6.67 -6.44 -17.29
N LYS A 179 -5.86 -6.11 -18.30
CA LYS A 179 -5.52 -7.02 -19.40
C LYS A 179 -4.92 -8.33 -18.89
N HIS A 180 -3.87 -8.26 -18.08
CA HIS A 180 -3.16 -9.45 -17.62
C HIS A 180 -3.96 -10.25 -16.58
N LEU A 181 -4.77 -9.60 -15.75
CA LEU A 181 -5.61 -10.26 -14.75
C LEU A 181 -6.74 -11.05 -15.44
N ILE A 182 -7.47 -10.42 -16.34
CA ILE A 182 -8.58 -11.05 -17.07
C ILE A 182 -8.05 -12.20 -17.94
N GLN A 183 -6.93 -12.01 -18.65
CA GLN A 183 -6.29 -13.09 -19.39
C GLN A 183 -5.93 -14.27 -18.48
N SER A 184 -5.43 -14.01 -17.27
CA SER A 184 -5.06 -15.07 -16.33
C SER A 184 -6.26 -15.84 -15.79
N ILE A 185 -7.41 -15.18 -15.61
CA ILE A 185 -8.66 -15.85 -15.26
C ILE A 185 -9.07 -16.79 -16.39
N VAL A 186 -9.03 -16.32 -17.65
CA VAL A 186 -9.37 -17.14 -18.83
C VAL A 186 -8.42 -18.33 -18.98
N ASP A 187 -7.11 -18.13 -18.84
CA ASP A 187 -6.12 -19.19 -18.97
C ASP A 187 -6.32 -20.31 -17.94
N ILE A 188 -6.72 -19.97 -16.71
CA ILE A 188 -6.85 -20.92 -15.60
C ILE A 188 -8.23 -21.58 -15.57
N LEU A 189 -9.30 -20.85 -15.87
CA LEU A 189 -10.68 -21.35 -15.78
C LEU A 189 -11.18 -21.91 -17.11
N GLY A 190 -10.58 -21.56 -18.24
CA GLY A 190 -10.91 -22.08 -19.57
C GLY A 190 -12.40 -21.92 -19.91
N ASP A 191 -13.02 -23.02 -20.33
CA ASP A 191 -14.43 -23.06 -20.75
C ASP A 191 -15.44 -22.67 -19.65
N ALA A 192 -15.01 -22.60 -18.39
CA ALA A 192 -15.86 -22.10 -17.30
C ALA A 192 -16.11 -20.58 -17.38
N VAL A 193 -15.31 -19.84 -18.16
CA VAL A 193 -15.52 -18.41 -18.41
C VAL A 193 -16.45 -18.25 -19.61
N THR A 194 -17.76 -18.27 -19.37
CA THR A 194 -18.74 -17.99 -20.43
C THR A 194 -18.68 -16.51 -20.85
N PRO A 195 -19.22 -16.13 -22.02
CA PRO A 195 -19.27 -14.73 -22.45
C PRO A 195 -19.93 -13.79 -21.44
N GLU A 196 -20.99 -14.26 -20.76
CA GLU A 196 -21.71 -13.50 -19.74
C GLU A 196 -20.86 -13.30 -18.48
N VAL A 197 -20.09 -14.32 -18.08
CA VAL A 197 -19.14 -14.22 -16.97
C VAL A 197 -18.00 -13.26 -17.33
N ALA A 198 -17.43 -13.37 -18.52
CA ALA A 198 -16.38 -12.47 -19.00
C ALA A 198 -16.84 -11.01 -19.01
N ASP A 199 -18.03 -10.74 -19.56
CA ASP A 199 -18.61 -9.39 -19.61
C ASP A 199 -18.87 -8.82 -18.20
N ALA A 200 -19.46 -9.62 -17.31
CA ALA A 200 -19.73 -9.19 -15.94
C ALA A 200 -18.43 -8.83 -15.19
N TRP A 201 -17.41 -9.68 -15.27
CA TRP A 201 -16.12 -9.42 -14.61
C TRP A 201 -15.31 -8.30 -15.26
N TYR A 202 -15.39 -8.13 -16.58
CA TYR A 202 -14.78 -6.99 -17.27
C TYR A 202 -15.38 -5.66 -16.78
N ASN A 203 -16.71 -5.55 -16.76
CA ASN A 203 -17.39 -4.37 -16.26
C ASN A 203 -17.16 -4.18 -14.76
N GLY A 204 -17.11 -5.27 -13.98
CA GLY A 204 -16.83 -5.23 -12.54
C GLY A 204 -15.43 -4.72 -12.22
N TYR A 205 -14.42 -5.19 -12.96
CA TYR A 205 -13.06 -4.70 -12.85
C TYR A 205 -12.99 -3.19 -13.10
N TRP A 206 -13.56 -2.72 -14.22
CA TRP A 206 -13.46 -1.31 -14.57
C TRP A 206 -14.30 -0.40 -13.66
N ASN A 207 -15.45 -0.85 -13.15
CA ASN A 207 -16.20 -0.11 -12.14
C ASN A 207 -15.36 0.09 -10.86
N LEU A 208 -14.66 -0.95 -10.39
CA LEU A 208 -13.74 -0.82 -9.25
C LEU A 208 -12.50 0.04 -9.58
N ALA A 209 -11.91 -0.14 -10.76
CA ALA A 209 -10.77 0.65 -11.21
C ALA A 209 -11.11 2.15 -11.26
N HIS A 210 -12.30 2.52 -11.76
CA HIS A 210 -12.77 3.91 -11.77
C HIS A 210 -12.92 4.50 -10.36
N ILE A 211 -13.37 3.71 -9.37
CA ILE A 211 -13.41 4.16 -7.97
C ILE A 211 -12.01 4.55 -7.51
N PHE A 212 -11.02 3.70 -7.75
CA PHE A 212 -9.63 3.97 -7.37
C PHE A 212 -9.01 5.12 -8.15
N ILE A 213 -9.11 5.12 -9.48
CA ILE A 213 -8.55 6.16 -10.35
C ILE A 213 -9.07 7.55 -9.94
N ASN A 214 -10.38 7.66 -9.72
CA ASN A 214 -11.00 8.92 -9.31
C ASN A 214 -10.53 9.35 -7.92
N ARG A 215 -10.45 8.41 -6.95
CA ARG A 215 -10.01 8.73 -5.60
C ARG A 215 -8.53 9.10 -5.54
N GLU A 216 -7.67 8.37 -6.25
CA GLU A 216 -6.24 8.64 -6.37
C GLU A 216 -5.98 10.01 -7.00
N ARG A 217 -6.73 10.37 -8.05
CA ARG A 217 -6.66 11.70 -8.66
C ARG A 217 -6.97 12.81 -7.66
N GLN A 218 -8.06 12.67 -6.89
CA GLN A 218 -8.40 13.63 -5.83
C GLN A 218 -7.27 13.75 -4.78
N LEU A 219 -6.63 12.63 -4.42
CA LEU A 219 -5.53 12.62 -3.47
C LEU A 219 -4.28 13.32 -4.02
N TYR A 220 -3.93 13.08 -5.29
CA TYR A 220 -2.84 13.79 -5.95
C TYR A 220 -3.11 15.30 -6.02
N ASP A 221 -4.33 15.69 -6.41
CA ASP A 221 -4.72 17.10 -6.50
C ASP A 221 -4.67 17.78 -5.13
N SER A 222 -5.23 17.13 -4.11
CA SER A 222 -5.17 17.62 -2.72
C SER A 222 -3.72 17.79 -2.23
N ALA A 223 -2.82 16.87 -2.59
CA ALA A 223 -1.41 16.97 -2.24
C ALA A 223 -0.74 18.17 -2.92
N ILE A 224 -1.02 18.40 -4.21
CA ILE A 224 -0.50 19.55 -4.97
C ILE A 224 -1.04 20.86 -4.38
N GLU A 225 -2.34 20.94 -4.10
CA GLU A 225 -2.99 22.11 -3.48
C GLU A 225 -2.40 22.45 -2.12
N ALA A 226 -2.00 21.44 -1.34
CA ALA A 226 -1.32 21.62 -0.05
C ALA A 226 0.17 22.04 -0.18
N GLY A 227 0.68 22.26 -1.39
CA GLY A 227 2.09 22.61 -1.67
C GLY A 227 3.01 21.39 -1.86
N GLY A 228 2.44 20.19 -2.00
CA GLY A 228 3.14 18.97 -2.35
C GLY A 228 3.33 18.81 -3.86
N TRP A 229 3.47 17.56 -4.30
CA TRP A 229 3.71 17.16 -5.69
C TRP A 229 3.10 15.80 -6.02
N GLU A 230 2.89 15.55 -7.31
CA GLU A 230 2.58 14.22 -7.84
C GLU A 230 3.87 13.49 -8.24
N GLY A 231 3.92 12.18 -8.01
CA GLY A 231 5.09 11.35 -8.32
C GLY A 231 6.25 11.54 -7.34
N TRP A 232 7.47 11.54 -7.87
CA TRP A 232 8.71 11.51 -7.09
C TRP A 232 9.44 12.86 -7.15
N ARG A 233 9.80 13.38 -5.97
CA ARG A 233 10.69 14.55 -5.82
C ARG A 233 11.99 14.12 -5.16
N GLN A 234 13.09 14.73 -5.56
CA GLN A 234 14.41 14.42 -5.02
C GLN A 234 14.67 15.14 -3.71
N PHE A 235 15.11 14.38 -2.71
CA PHE A 235 15.50 14.85 -1.40
C PHE A 235 16.95 14.44 -1.12
N LYS A 236 17.67 15.27 -0.37
CA LYS A 236 18.95 14.93 0.23
C LYS A 236 18.74 14.44 1.67
N VAL A 237 19.47 13.41 2.06
CA VAL A 237 19.62 13.02 3.47
C VAL A 237 20.48 14.11 4.13
N ALA A 238 19.86 15.05 4.80
CA ALA A 238 20.53 16.18 5.43
C ALA A 238 21.18 15.81 6.77
N LYS A 239 20.62 14.83 7.48
CA LYS A 239 21.13 14.35 8.77
C LYS A 239 20.71 12.91 9.03
N ARG A 240 21.58 12.15 9.72
CA ARG A 240 21.25 10.82 10.25
C ARG A 240 21.41 10.80 11.77
N VAL A 241 20.47 10.16 12.47
CA VAL A 241 20.54 9.98 13.92
C VAL A 241 20.25 8.52 14.25
N LYS A 242 21.18 7.87 14.94
CA LYS A 242 20.99 6.50 15.42
C LYS A 242 20.12 6.55 16.68
N GLU A 243 18.87 6.11 16.55
CA GLU A 243 17.89 6.10 17.65
C GLU A 243 18.04 4.84 18.53
N SER A 244 18.52 3.74 17.95
CA SER A 244 18.80 2.49 18.66
C SER A 244 19.77 1.61 17.86
N HIS A 245 20.04 0.38 18.30
CA HIS A 245 20.84 -0.58 17.52
C HIS A 245 20.21 -0.97 16.17
N GLU A 246 18.90 -0.79 16.02
CA GLU A 246 18.15 -1.22 14.84
C GLU A 246 17.42 -0.06 14.14
N ILE A 247 17.23 1.09 14.79
CA ILE A 247 16.47 2.21 14.23
C ILE A 247 17.38 3.41 13.99
N THR A 248 17.28 3.99 12.79
CA THR A 248 17.98 5.23 12.41
C THR A 248 16.99 6.21 11.83
N SER A 249 17.01 7.45 12.33
CA SER A 249 16.27 8.58 11.77
C SER A 249 17.03 9.22 10.63
N PHE A 250 16.32 9.56 9.55
CA PHE A 250 16.81 10.28 8.39
C PHE A 250 16.03 11.58 8.26
N TYR A 251 16.74 12.70 8.26
CA TYR A 251 16.17 14.02 8.02
C TYR A 251 16.35 14.33 6.55
N LEU A 252 15.24 14.50 5.84
CA LEU A 252 15.17 14.65 4.40
C LEU A 252 14.82 16.10 4.07
N LYS A 253 15.66 16.76 3.28
CA LYS A 253 15.38 18.10 2.73
C LYS A 253 15.28 18.03 1.20
N PRO A 254 14.41 18.81 0.55
CA PRO A 254 14.37 18.86 -0.90
C PRO A 254 15.72 19.31 -1.47
N VAL A 255 16.08 18.82 -2.66
CA VAL A 255 17.30 19.27 -3.37
C VAL A 255 17.09 20.68 -3.92
N ASP A 256 15.89 20.95 -4.42
CA ASP A 256 15.43 22.24 -4.91
C ASP A 256 14.88 23.08 -3.74
N ASP A 257 15.78 23.74 -2.99
CA ASP A 257 15.52 24.48 -1.74
C ASP A 257 14.69 25.79 -1.92
N SER A 258 13.64 25.75 -2.75
CA SER A 258 12.91 26.92 -3.23
C SER A 258 11.56 27.17 -2.56
N LYS A 259 10.99 26.16 -1.89
CA LYS A 259 9.67 26.24 -1.24
C LYS A 259 9.65 25.48 0.09
N PRO A 260 8.94 25.99 1.11
CA PRO A 260 8.65 25.21 2.31
C PRO A 260 7.96 23.89 1.96
N LEU A 261 8.25 22.84 2.73
CA LEU A 261 7.56 21.56 2.61
C LEU A 261 6.09 21.70 3.03
N PRO A 262 5.18 20.92 2.40
CA PRO A 262 3.77 20.94 2.76
C PRO A 262 3.60 20.52 4.23
N LYS A 263 2.61 21.12 4.90
CA LYS A 263 2.14 20.58 6.18
C LYS A 263 1.51 19.21 5.92
N PHE A 264 1.72 18.29 6.85
CA PHE A 264 1.10 16.96 6.82
C PHE A 264 0.35 16.71 8.13
N LYS A 265 -0.57 15.74 8.11
CA LYS A 265 -1.31 15.35 9.31
C LYS A 265 -0.47 14.36 10.14
N PRO A 266 -0.30 14.56 11.46
CA PRO A 266 0.57 13.72 12.28
C PRO A 266 0.08 12.26 12.30
N GLY A 267 0.89 11.35 11.77
CA GLY A 267 0.53 9.95 11.53
C GLY A 267 0.71 9.52 10.07
N GLN A 268 0.59 10.47 9.13
CA GLN A 268 0.82 10.22 7.71
C GLN A 268 2.26 9.74 7.41
N TYR A 269 2.42 9.13 6.24
CA TYR A 269 3.67 8.59 5.74
C TYR A 269 4.04 9.19 4.39
N ILE A 270 5.31 9.05 4.02
CA ILE A 270 5.81 9.32 2.67
C ILE A 270 6.20 8.02 1.98
N GLY A 271 6.05 7.98 0.65
CA GLY A 271 6.67 6.95 -0.18
C GLY A 271 8.14 7.28 -0.37
N VAL A 272 9.02 6.30 -0.17
CA VAL A 272 10.47 6.43 -0.38
C VAL A 272 10.90 5.39 -1.40
N GLN A 273 11.47 5.85 -2.51
CA GLN A 273 11.97 5.00 -3.58
C GLN A 273 13.49 5.12 -3.68
N ILE A 274 14.16 3.97 -3.70
CA ILE A 274 15.63 3.87 -3.80
C ILE A 274 16.04 2.81 -4.80
N ASP A 275 17.26 2.96 -5.32
CA ASP A 275 17.93 1.91 -6.09
C ASP A 275 18.36 0.79 -5.15
N ILE A 276 18.10 -0.46 -5.56
CA ILE A 276 18.61 -1.64 -4.87
C ILE A 276 19.72 -2.25 -5.73
N PRO A 277 21.01 -2.05 -5.38
CA PRO A 277 22.14 -2.45 -6.24
C PRO A 277 22.09 -3.91 -6.70
N GLY A 278 21.65 -4.83 -5.84
CA GLY A 278 21.55 -6.26 -6.14
C GLY A 278 20.35 -6.67 -6.99
N LEU A 279 19.35 -5.80 -7.18
CA LEU A 279 18.14 -6.10 -7.96
C LEU A 279 18.13 -5.43 -9.35
N GLY A 280 18.97 -4.42 -9.55
CA GLY A 280 19.07 -3.68 -10.82
C GLY A 280 17.84 -2.83 -11.16
N HIS A 281 16.95 -2.62 -10.19
CA HIS A 281 15.72 -1.82 -10.31
C HIS A 281 15.39 -1.18 -8.95
N LYS A 282 14.46 -0.22 -8.94
CA LYS A 282 14.11 0.54 -7.74
C LYS A 282 13.12 -0.23 -6.87
N GLN A 283 13.11 0.08 -5.57
CA GLN A 283 12.08 -0.41 -4.66
C GLN A 283 11.53 0.77 -3.85
N ALA A 284 10.20 0.83 -3.74
CA ALA A 284 9.50 1.83 -2.95
C ALA A 284 8.90 1.24 -1.66
N ARG A 285 9.01 1.95 -0.54
CA ARG A 285 8.37 1.60 0.74
C ARG A 285 7.83 2.85 1.42
N GLN A 286 6.75 2.67 2.19
CA GLN A 286 6.17 3.72 3.02
C GLN A 286 6.93 3.84 4.34
N TYR A 287 7.17 5.07 4.78
CA TYR A 287 7.70 5.36 6.11
C TYR A 287 6.91 6.50 6.74
N SER A 288 6.33 6.27 7.93
CA SER A 288 5.64 7.31 8.69
C SER A 288 6.58 8.48 8.95
N LEU A 289 6.03 9.68 8.80
CA LEU A 289 6.69 10.88 9.27
C LEU A 289 6.70 10.82 10.80
N SER A 290 7.88 11.02 11.37
CA SER A 290 8.17 10.72 12.78
C SER A 290 8.35 11.97 13.64
N ASP A 291 8.09 13.15 13.06
CA ASP A 291 8.18 14.45 13.72
C ASP A 291 6.96 15.33 13.41
N ALA A 292 6.89 16.50 14.03
CA ALA A 292 5.90 17.53 13.72
C ALA A 292 6.16 18.16 12.34
N PRO A 293 5.09 18.57 11.61
CA PRO A 293 5.24 19.37 10.40
C PRO A 293 5.90 20.72 10.73
N ASN A 294 7.05 20.97 10.09
CA ASN A 294 7.88 22.15 10.36
C ASN A 294 8.19 22.99 9.10
N GLY A 295 7.85 22.50 7.91
CA GLY A 295 8.08 23.19 6.64
C GLY A 295 9.52 23.14 6.13
N GLU A 296 10.48 22.55 6.86
CA GLU A 296 11.90 22.52 6.49
C GLU A 296 12.41 21.13 6.12
N TYR A 297 11.97 20.10 6.84
CA TYR A 297 12.40 18.72 6.61
C TYR A 297 11.28 17.72 6.91
N PHE A 298 11.38 16.57 6.27
CA PHE A 298 10.69 15.36 6.70
C PHE A 298 11.65 14.49 7.52
N ARG A 299 11.17 13.91 8.62
CA ARG A 299 11.94 12.91 9.37
C ARG A 299 11.24 11.57 9.29
N ILE A 300 11.93 10.57 8.77
CA ILE A 300 11.53 9.17 8.86
C ILE A 300 12.46 8.44 9.81
N SER A 301 11.97 7.41 10.51
CA SER A 301 12.83 6.56 11.34
C SER A 301 12.64 5.10 10.96
N VAL A 302 13.72 4.52 10.45
CA VAL A 302 13.69 3.26 9.74
C VAL A 302 14.29 2.19 10.64
N LYS A 303 13.53 1.13 10.92
CA LYS A 303 14.06 -0.09 11.51
C LYS A 303 14.74 -0.93 10.43
N ARG A 304 15.96 -1.40 10.70
CA ARG A 304 16.63 -2.42 9.89
C ARG A 304 15.93 -3.76 10.10
N GLU A 305 15.42 -4.34 9.02
CA GLU A 305 14.83 -5.68 9.04
C GLU A 305 15.85 -6.69 8.52
N ASP A 306 16.26 -7.64 9.36
CA ASP A 306 17.24 -8.67 8.98
C ASP A 306 16.73 -9.56 7.82
N GLY A 307 15.43 -9.54 7.55
CA GLY A 307 14.76 -10.25 6.46
C GLY A 307 13.71 -11.23 6.98
N VAL A 308 13.13 -12.00 6.06
CA VAL A 308 12.16 -13.06 6.36
C VAL A 308 12.66 -14.37 5.81
N ALA A 309 12.63 -15.43 6.63
CA ALA A 309 12.86 -16.78 6.12
C ALA A 309 11.69 -17.11 5.18
N VAL A 310 11.99 -17.62 3.99
CA VAL A 310 10.97 -18.06 3.03
C VAL A 310 11.06 -19.58 2.91
N PRO A 311 10.72 -20.35 3.96
CA PRO A 311 10.78 -21.81 3.89
C PRO A 311 9.81 -22.30 2.80
N THR A 312 10.28 -23.19 1.95
CA THR A 312 9.44 -23.96 1.03
C THR A 312 9.27 -25.36 1.61
N ALA A 313 8.24 -26.10 1.17
CA ALA A 313 8.03 -27.49 1.59
C ALA A 313 9.29 -28.36 1.36
N ASP A 314 10.04 -28.06 0.29
CA ASP A 314 11.25 -28.78 -0.09
C ASP A 314 12.53 -28.20 0.52
N ASN A 315 12.47 -27.02 1.16
CA ASN A 315 13.65 -26.37 1.73
C ASN A 315 13.29 -25.51 2.95
N PRO A 316 13.20 -26.12 4.14
CA PRO A 316 12.77 -25.44 5.36
C PRO A 316 13.82 -24.48 5.93
N GLU A 317 15.08 -24.56 5.48
CA GLU A 317 16.19 -23.72 5.94
C GLU A 317 16.56 -22.60 4.96
N ILE A 318 15.62 -22.15 4.13
CA ILE A 318 15.88 -21.10 3.14
C ILE A 318 16.45 -19.84 3.82
N PRO A 319 17.55 -19.27 3.26
CA PRO A 319 18.15 -18.03 3.76
C PRO A 319 17.13 -16.89 3.89
N LEU A 320 17.36 -16.00 4.85
CA LEU A 320 16.55 -14.80 5.03
C LEU A 320 16.49 -14.00 3.72
N HIS A 321 15.30 -13.80 3.18
CA HIS A 321 15.05 -12.81 2.15
C HIS A 321 15.20 -11.43 2.77
N PRO A 322 16.25 -10.66 2.45
CA PRO A 322 16.59 -9.46 3.19
C PRO A 322 15.50 -8.40 3.08
N GLY A 323 15.35 -7.58 4.12
CA GLY A 323 14.56 -6.36 4.07
C GLY A 323 15.27 -5.31 3.22
N TRP A 324 15.25 -5.48 1.89
CA TRP A 324 16.07 -4.72 0.91
C TRP A 324 16.18 -3.23 1.25
N THR A 325 15.05 -2.51 1.21
CA THR A 325 15.02 -1.05 1.39
C THR A 325 15.59 -0.63 2.75
N SER A 326 15.20 -1.32 3.83
CA SER A 326 15.69 -0.97 5.18
C SER A 326 17.19 -1.18 5.35
N ASN A 327 17.75 -2.26 4.81
CA ASN A 327 19.18 -2.55 4.91
C ASN A 327 20.00 -1.60 4.05
N VAL A 328 19.56 -1.35 2.82
CA VAL A 328 20.22 -0.40 1.91
C VAL A 328 20.19 1.01 2.50
N LEU A 329 19.07 1.47 3.07
CA LEU A 329 19.01 2.76 3.76
C LEU A 329 20.00 2.86 4.93
N HIS A 330 20.11 1.80 5.74
CA HIS A 330 21.02 1.79 6.89
C HIS A 330 22.50 1.78 6.47
N LYS A 331 22.82 0.99 5.44
CA LYS A 331 24.19 0.72 5.02
C LYS A 331 24.74 1.76 4.06
N ASP A 332 23.98 2.09 3.01
CA ASP A 332 24.50 2.77 1.83
C ASP A 332 24.06 4.24 1.74
N TYR A 333 22.91 4.61 2.32
CA TYR A 333 22.41 5.99 2.30
C TYR A 333 22.98 6.81 3.48
N GLN A 334 23.97 7.64 3.18
CA GLN A 334 24.67 8.52 4.11
C GLN A 334 24.15 9.96 4.02
N GLU A 335 24.62 10.85 4.89
CA GLU A 335 24.36 12.28 4.72
C GLU A 335 24.89 12.76 3.36
N GLY A 336 24.08 13.54 2.64
CA GLY A 336 24.33 13.95 1.25
C GLY A 336 23.75 13.01 0.19
N SER A 337 23.37 11.78 0.51
CA SER A 337 22.72 10.86 -0.45
C SER A 337 21.38 11.42 -0.94
N ILE A 338 21.07 11.19 -2.22
CA ILE A 338 19.81 11.61 -2.85
C ILE A 338 18.80 10.45 -2.84
N ILE A 339 17.55 10.77 -2.51
CA ILE A 339 16.45 9.82 -2.38
C ILE A 339 15.18 10.37 -3.04
N ASN A 340 14.41 9.50 -3.68
CA ASN A 340 13.13 9.87 -4.27
C ASN A 340 12.02 9.76 -3.21
N VAL A 341 11.23 10.81 -3.07
CA VAL A 341 10.18 10.93 -2.06
C VAL A 341 8.86 11.30 -2.74
N ALA A 342 7.80 10.58 -2.42
CA ALA A 342 6.43 10.96 -2.75
C ALA A 342 5.86 11.92 -1.70
N SER A 343 4.81 12.66 -2.05
CA SER A 343 4.10 13.51 -1.08
C SER A 343 3.57 12.74 0.14
N PRO A 344 3.29 13.43 1.26
CA PRO A 344 2.64 12.81 2.41
C PRO A 344 1.22 12.30 2.07
N TYR A 345 0.94 11.04 2.42
CA TYR A 345 -0.36 10.38 2.30
C TYR A 345 -0.65 9.56 3.56
N GLY A 346 -1.85 8.98 3.64
CA GLY A 346 -2.28 8.10 4.73
C GLY A 346 -3.58 8.58 5.36
N ASP A 347 -4.41 7.61 5.72
CA ASP A 347 -5.71 7.76 6.40
C ASP A 347 -5.59 7.65 7.93
N PHE A 348 -4.47 7.14 8.45
CA PHE A 348 -4.16 7.14 9.88
C PHE A 348 -3.45 8.42 10.32
N TYR A 349 -4.17 9.32 10.96
CA TYR A 349 -3.59 10.52 11.54
C TYR A 349 -4.40 11.03 12.73
N TYR A 350 -3.73 11.76 13.61
CA TYR A 350 -4.39 12.46 14.69
C TYR A 350 -5.05 13.74 14.19
N ALA A 351 -6.37 13.82 14.35
CA ALA A 351 -7.16 15.01 14.11
C ALA A 351 -7.87 15.42 15.41
N PRO A 352 -7.46 16.50 16.07
CA PRO A 352 -8.11 16.93 17.30
C PRO A 352 -9.56 17.35 17.04
N SER A 353 -10.48 16.84 17.86
CA SER A 353 -11.88 17.27 17.83
C SER A 353 -12.02 18.76 18.18
N SER A 354 -12.80 19.49 17.38
CA SER A 354 -13.14 20.88 17.66
C SER A 354 -14.15 21.02 18.82
N SER A 355 -14.99 20.02 19.05
CA SER A 355 -15.97 20.00 20.15
C SER A 355 -15.39 19.52 21.49
N SER A 356 -14.21 18.90 21.47
CA SER A 356 -13.51 18.43 22.67
C SER A 356 -12.00 18.71 22.56
N PRO A 357 -11.60 20.00 22.52
CA PRO A 357 -10.23 20.38 22.24
C PRO A 357 -9.23 19.91 23.31
N THR A 358 -9.70 19.70 24.54
CA THR A 358 -8.91 19.21 25.69
C THR A 358 -8.99 17.69 25.90
N ALA A 359 -9.65 16.95 24.99
CA ALA A 359 -9.75 15.49 25.03
C ALA A 359 -8.36 14.84 25.24
N PRO A 360 -8.20 13.93 26.23
CA PRO A 360 -6.95 13.22 26.46
C PRO A 360 -6.48 12.43 25.24
N LEU A 361 -5.18 12.46 24.97
CA LEU A 361 -4.55 11.75 23.86
C LEU A 361 -3.68 10.60 24.38
N ILE A 362 -4.08 9.36 24.09
CA ILE A 362 -3.37 8.14 24.51
C ILE A 362 -2.66 7.55 23.29
N LEU A 363 -1.33 7.48 23.35
CA LEU A 363 -0.45 7.04 22.28
C LEU A 363 0.18 5.71 22.66
N LEU A 364 -0.25 4.62 22.03
CA LEU A 364 0.22 3.26 22.31
C LEU A 364 1.11 2.76 21.16
N SER A 365 2.30 2.28 21.46
CA SER A 365 3.19 1.78 20.41
C SER A 365 4.06 0.60 20.80
N ALA A 366 4.50 -0.14 19.77
CA ALA A 366 5.45 -1.23 19.91
C ALA A 366 6.54 -1.17 18.84
N GLY A 367 7.81 -1.20 19.28
CA GLY A 367 8.96 -1.21 18.39
C GLY A 367 9.03 0.03 17.50
N VAL A 368 9.12 -0.17 16.17
CA VAL A 368 9.17 0.94 15.22
C VAL A 368 7.82 1.65 15.03
N GLY A 369 6.70 1.06 15.48
CA GLY A 369 5.40 1.72 15.49
C GLY A 369 5.34 2.99 16.34
N GLN A 370 6.41 3.31 17.08
CA GLN A 370 6.61 4.60 17.73
C GLN A 370 6.62 5.78 16.75
N THR A 371 6.91 5.58 15.46
CA THR A 371 7.10 6.67 14.49
C THR A 371 5.88 7.57 14.28
N PRO A 372 4.69 7.08 13.87
CA PRO A 372 3.54 7.96 13.67
C PRO A 372 3.07 8.58 14.99
N VAL A 373 3.07 7.83 16.09
CA VAL A 373 2.66 8.37 17.39
C VAL A 373 3.66 9.40 17.95
N MET A 374 4.94 9.31 17.59
CA MET A 374 5.92 10.36 17.89
C MET A 374 5.64 11.65 17.13
N SER A 375 5.21 11.54 15.86
CA SER A 375 4.73 12.70 15.11
C SER A 375 3.51 13.33 15.77
N MET A 376 2.54 12.51 16.23
CA MET A 376 1.36 13.00 16.96
C MET A 376 1.74 13.72 18.25
N LEU A 377 2.64 13.15 19.05
CA LEU A 377 3.17 13.76 20.28
C LEU A 377 3.83 15.11 19.98
N ASN A 378 4.83 15.13 19.08
CA ASN A 378 5.56 16.35 18.77
C ASN A 378 4.64 17.42 18.18
N ALA A 379 3.70 17.06 17.29
CA ALA A 379 2.79 18.01 16.67
C ALA A 379 1.80 18.62 17.69
N GLN A 380 1.27 17.82 18.61
CA GLN A 380 0.42 18.35 19.68
C GLN A 380 1.21 19.29 20.60
N LEU A 381 2.48 19.00 20.91
CA LEU A 381 3.32 19.89 21.71
C LEU A 381 3.69 21.19 20.99
N VAL A 382 3.94 21.15 19.68
CA VAL A 382 4.09 22.37 18.86
C VAL A 382 2.81 23.22 18.94
N LYS A 383 1.64 22.59 18.80
CA LYS A 383 0.35 23.28 18.92
C LYS A 383 0.13 23.89 20.31
N ASN A 384 0.55 23.23 21.37
CA ASN A 384 0.44 23.75 22.75
C ASN A 384 1.24 25.04 22.98
N ASN A 385 2.21 25.36 22.12
CA ASN A 385 2.97 26.61 22.17
C ASN A 385 2.28 27.78 21.45
N GLU A 386 1.17 27.54 20.74
CA GLU A 386 0.38 28.61 20.14
C GLU A 386 -0.37 29.40 21.24
N PRO A 387 -0.54 30.73 21.10
CA PRO A 387 -1.33 31.52 22.04
C PRO A 387 -2.75 30.95 22.20
N ASP A 388 -3.22 30.87 23.45
CA ASP A 388 -4.56 30.38 23.82
C ASP A 388 -4.85 28.92 23.40
N ALA A 389 -3.82 28.15 23.03
CA ALA A 389 -3.99 26.75 22.67
C ALA A 389 -4.44 25.93 23.88
N PRO A 390 -5.54 25.15 23.76
CA PRO A 390 -5.99 24.29 24.83
C PRO A 390 -4.97 23.18 25.07
N VAL A 391 -4.44 23.11 26.29
CA VAL A 391 -3.51 22.07 26.72
C VAL A 391 -4.30 20.84 27.14
N LYS A 392 -4.03 19.71 26.49
CA LYS A 392 -4.65 18.41 26.79
C LYS A 392 -3.67 17.47 27.51
N PRO A 393 -4.18 16.54 28.34
CA PRO A 393 -3.38 15.43 28.84
C PRO A 393 -2.92 14.52 27.69
N ILE A 394 -1.67 14.07 27.74
CA ILE A 394 -1.09 13.14 26.77
C ILE A 394 -0.40 12.01 27.53
N THR A 395 -0.75 10.77 27.21
CA THR A 395 -0.05 9.59 27.72
C THR A 395 0.64 8.87 26.58
N TYR A 396 1.97 8.78 26.65
CA TYR A 396 2.80 8.01 25.72
C TYR A 396 3.21 6.66 26.33
N ILE A 397 2.71 5.56 25.79
CA ILE A 397 3.01 4.21 26.26
C ILE A 397 3.69 3.43 25.13
N THR A 398 4.88 2.93 25.39
CA THR A 398 5.67 2.19 24.40
C THR A 398 6.19 0.87 24.95
N VAL A 399 6.30 -0.14 24.10
CA VAL A 399 7.01 -1.38 24.40
C VAL A 399 8.14 -1.64 23.41
N ALA A 400 9.33 -1.92 23.96
CA ALA A 400 10.47 -2.42 23.21
C ALA A 400 10.93 -3.78 23.76
N ARG A 401 11.86 -4.45 23.05
CA ARG A 401 12.46 -5.69 23.59
C ARG A 401 13.36 -5.39 24.76
N SER A 402 14.25 -4.43 24.59
CA SER A 402 15.30 -4.07 25.55
C SER A 402 15.70 -2.60 25.32
N PRO A 403 16.47 -2.00 26.25
CA PRO A 403 16.99 -0.65 26.07
C PRO A 403 17.75 -0.45 24.75
N LYS A 404 18.51 -1.46 24.32
CA LYS A 404 19.35 -1.41 23.11
C LYS A 404 18.57 -1.18 21.82
N VAL A 405 17.29 -1.57 21.79
CA VAL A 405 16.44 -1.48 20.59
C VAL A 405 15.26 -0.52 20.75
N GLY A 406 15.07 0.04 21.95
CA GLY A 406 14.10 1.11 22.18
C GLY A 406 14.58 2.42 21.56
N ALA A 407 13.81 2.95 20.61
CA ALA A 407 14.07 4.27 20.01
C ALA A 407 13.45 5.40 20.83
N PHE A 408 13.99 6.62 20.67
CA PHE A 408 13.45 7.88 21.21
C PHE A 408 13.34 8.01 22.74
N LYS A 409 13.94 7.09 23.53
CA LYS A 409 13.81 7.12 25.00
C LYS A 409 14.23 8.47 25.59
N GLU A 410 15.40 8.99 25.20
CA GLU A 410 15.90 10.27 25.72
C GLU A 410 15.02 11.45 25.28
N HIS A 411 14.48 11.41 24.05
CA HIS A 411 13.59 12.44 23.54
C HIS A 411 12.28 12.48 24.33
N VAL A 412 11.60 11.34 24.48
CA VAL A 412 10.35 11.24 25.26
C VAL A 412 10.57 11.65 26.70
N LYS A 413 11.67 11.20 27.32
CA LYS A 413 12.00 11.59 28.70
C LYS A 413 12.14 13.11 28.84
N LYS A 414 12.89 13.76 27.94
CA LYS A 414 13.03 15.23 27.97
C LYS A 414 11.69 15.94 27.81
N LEU A 415 10.82 15.44 26.94
CA LEU A 415 9.49 16.01 26.76
C LEU A 415 8.63 15.85 28.03
N SER A 416 8.62 14.68 28.66
CA SER A 416 7.86 14.49 29.91
C SER A 416 8.43 15.24 31.11
N ASP A 417 9.75 15.49 31.13
CA ASP A 417 10.38 16.27 32.20
C ASP A 417 10.07 17.78 32.08
N VAL A 418 9.75 18.28 30.87
CA VAL A 418 9.47 19.71 30.59
C VAL A 418 7.96 20.01 30.51
N HIS A 419 7.14 19.07 30.08
CA HIS A 419 5.70 19.26 29.87
C HIS A 419 4.88 18.48 30.90
N GLU A 420 4.31 19.18 31.89
CA GLU A 420 3.51 18.57 32.96
C GLU A 420 2.28 17.80 32.45
N ASN A 421 1.77 18.16 31.26
CA ASN A 421 0.65 17.49 30.61
C ASN A 421 1.03 16.19 29.87
N VAL A 422 2.32 15.80 29.85
CA VAL A 422 2.82 14.60 29.19
C VAL A 422 3.28 13.56 30.21
N LYS A 423 2.65 12.39 30.18
CA LYS A 423 3.10 11.20 30.91
C LYS A 423 3.74 10.21 29.94
N SER A 424 4.79 9.52 30.37
CA SER A 424 5.39 8.42 29.61
C SER A 424 5.44 7.13 30.43
N ARG A 425 5.22 6.00 29.76
CA ARG A 425 5.34 4.64 30.30
C ARG A 425 6.09 3.75 29.31
N ILE A 426 7.18 3.14 29.76
CA ILE A 426 8.08 2.31 28.97
C ILE A 426 8.04 0.88 29.48
N PHE A 427 7.67 -0.03 28.60
CA PHE A 427 7.73 -1.47 28.83
C PHE A 427 8.96 -2.06 28.14
N TYR A 428 9.67 -2.95 28.83
CA TYR A 428 10.64 -3.84 28.20
C TYR A 428 10.20 -5.29 28.33
N SER A 429 9.99 -5.95 27.19
CA SER A 429 9.59 -7.36 27.17
C SER A 429 10.70 -8.33 27.52
N ARG A 430 11.96 -7.94 27.32
CA ARG A 430 13.19 -8.67 27.62
C ARG A 430 14.28 -7.68 28.06
N PRO A 431 14.12 -7.03 29.23
CA PRO A 431 15.13 -6.10 29.74
C PRO A 431 16.45 -6.84 29.97
N THR A 432 17.55 -6.12 29.84
CA THR A 432 18.90 -6.61 30.14
C THR A 432 19.23 -6.38 31.61
N ASP A 433 20.21 -7.10 32.16
CA ASP A 433 20.53 -7.05 33.59
C ASP A 433 21.11 -5.70 34.05
N ASP A 434 21.55 -4.85 33.11
CA ASP A 434 22.09 -3.51 33.34
C ASP A 434 21.02 -2.41 33.50
N VAL A 435 19.73 -2.74 33.42
CA VAL A 435 18.63 -1.77 33.62
C VAL A 435 17.66 -2.18 34.72
N VAL A 436 17.17 -1.19 35.46
CA VAL A 436 16.33 -1.38 36.66
C VAL A 436 14.91 -0.90 36.42
N GLU A 437 13.92 -1.76 36.73
CA GLU A 437 12.48 -1.43 36.69
C GLU A 437 12.16 -0.33 37.71
N GLY A 438 11.31 0.63 37.33
CA GLY A 438 11.00 1.83 38.12
C GLY A 438 12.03 2.97 38.01
N LYS A 439 13.17 2.73 37.34
CA LYS A 439 14.21 3.75 37.10
C LYS A 439 14.49 3.96 35.62
N ASP A 440 14.85 2.88 34.92
CA ASP A 440 15.25 2.92 33.51
C ASP A 440 14.10 2.60 32.56
N TYR A 441 13.05 1.98 33.08
CA TYR A 441 11.79 1.64 32.43
C TYR A 441 10.72 1.39 33.51
N ASP A 442 9.45 1.43 33.15
CA ASP A 442 8.36 1.35 34.12
C ASP A 442 7.95 -0.10 34.43
N PHE A 443 7.87 -0.94 33.39
CA PHE A 443 7.31 -2.28 33.54
C PHE A 443 8.05 -3.37 32.74
N LYS A 444 8.31 -4.50 33.38
CA LYS A 444 8.80 -5.70 32.69
C LYS A 444 7.65 -6.46 32.03
N GLY A 445 7.88 -6.91 30.80
CA GLY A 445 6.96 -7.75 30.03
C GLY A 445 6.45 -7.11 28.73
N ARG A 446 5.52 -7.78 28.07
CA ARG A 446 4.74 -7.15 26.99
C ARG A 446 3.89 -6.02 27.57
N MET A 447 3.40 -5.12 26.72
CA MET A 447 2.48 -4.07 27.18
C MET A 447 1.25 -4.72 27.81
N ASP A 448 0.99 -4.34 29.06
CA ASP A 448 -0.15 -4.78 29.85
C ASP A 448 -0.93 -3.55 30.29
N LEU A 449 -2.09 -3.34 29.66
CA LEU A 449 -2.92 -2.17 29.92
C LEU A 449 -3.55 -2.18 31.33
N ASP A 450 -3.60 -3.33 32.02
CA ASP A 450 -4.06 -3.37 33.41
C ASP A 450 -3.10 -2.62 34.36
N LYS A 451 -1.79 -2.61 34.06
CA LYS A 451 -0.76 -1.94 34.87
C LYS A 451 -0.76 -0.41 34.73
N VAL A 452 -1.44 0.12 33.72
CA VAL A 452 -1.44 1.54 33.36
C VAL A 452 -2.84 2.14 33.28
N LYS A 453 -3.86 1.48 33.86
CA LYS A 453 -5.26 1.94 33.82
C LYS A 453 -5.45 3.41 34.21
N GLU A 454 -4.69 3.85 35.21
CA GLU A 454 -4.74 5.23 35.74
C GLU A 454 -4.26 6.27 34.71
N ASP A 455 -3.45 5.87 33.73
CA ASP A 455 -2.92 6.74 32.69
C ASP A 455 -3.72 6.65 31.37
N LEU A 456 -4.74 5.80 31.30
CA LEU A 456 -5.58 5.59 30.11
C LEU A 456 -6.79 6.52 30.02
N TYR A 457 -7.13 7.25 31.10
CA TYR A 457 -8.30 8.15 31.12
C TYR A 457 -9.63 7.44 30.77
N LEU A 458 -9.83 6.19 31.20
CA LEU A 458 -11.00 5.36 30.88
C LEU A 458 -12.36 5.98 31.28
N GLY A 459 -12.34 6.85 32.30
CA GLY A 459 -13.52 7.60 32.75
C GLY A 459 -13.90 8.76 31.83
N ASP A 460 -12.97 9.26 31.01
CA ASP A 460 -13.20 10.34 30.06
C ASP A 460 -13.71 9.76 28.73
N LYS A 461 -14.96 10.08 28.40
CA LYS A 461 -15.61 9.61 27.16
C LYS A 461 -15.14 10.33 25.91
N THR A 462 -14.31 11.36 26.05
CA THR A 462 -13.67 12.08 24.94
C THR A 462 -12.25 11.61 24.65
N ALA A 463 -11.64 10.78 25.52
CA ALA A 463 -10.27 10.30 25.32
C ALA A 463 -10.11 9.52 24.00
N GLU A 464 -9.05 9.83 23.25
CA GLU A 464 -8.74 9.22 21.95
C GLU A 464 -7.48 8.36 22.05
N TYR A 465 -7.50 7.19 21.41
CA TYR A 465 -6.45 6.17 21.50
C TYR A 465 -5.86 5.90 20.12
N TYR A 466 -4.56 6.10 19.96
CA TYR A 466 -3.83 5.83 18.72
C TYR A 466 -2.81 4.72 18.96
N ILE A 467 -2.95 3.62 18.22
CA ILE A 467 -2.20 2.39 18.43
C ILE A 467 -1.40 2.06 17.18
N CYS A 468 -0.10 1.80 17.36
CA CYS A 468 0.76 1.49 16.23
C CYS A 468 1.87 0.49 16.55
N GLY A 469 1.96 -0.60 15.78
CA GLY A 469 2.93 -1.67 16.01
C GLY A 469 2.59 -2.95 15.24
N PRO A 470 3.17 -4.11 15.60
CA PRO A 470 2.82 -5.38 14.97
C PRO A 470 1.34 -5.73 15.12
N SER A 471 0.75 -6.40 14.13
CA SER A 471 -0.70 -6.72 14.09
C SER A 471 -1.23 -7.34 15.38
N LYS A 472 -0.51 -8.33 15.95
CA LYS A 472 -0.88 -8.97 17.23
C LYS A 472 -0.90 -7.99 18.42
N PHE A 473 0.01 -7.01 18.44
CA PHE A 473 0.04 -6.00 19.49
C PHE A 473 -1.18 -5.07 19.37
N MET A 474 -1.46 -4.58 18.16
CA MET A 474 -2.54 -3.63 17.95
C MET A 474 -3.91 -4.24 18.24
N LEU A 475 -4.18 -5.44 17.72
CA LEU A 475 -5.44 -6.15 17.99
C LEU A 475 -5.59 -6.43 19.49
N SER A 476 -4.53 -6.90 20.16
CA SER A 476 -4.57 -7.14 21.61
C SER A 476 -4.81 -5.87 22.43
N ALA A 477 -4.26 -4.73 22.01
CA ALA A 477 -4.47 -3.45 22.69
C ALA A 477 -5.90 -2.92 22.45
N ARG A 478 -6.40 -3.00 21.21
CA ARG A 478 -7.79 -2.67 20.85
C ARG A 478 -8.77 -3.49 21.69
N ASP A 479 -8.67 -4.82 21.64
CA ASP A 479 -9.59 -5.73 22.33
C ASP A 479 -9.58 -5.46 23.85
N LYS A 480 -8.40 -5.12 24.39
CA LYS A 480 -8.26 -4.79 25.81
C LYS A 480 -8.91 -3.44 26.16
N LEU A 481 -8.77 -2.41 25.34
CA LEU A 481 -9.46 -1.13 25.53
C LEU A 481 -10.99 -1.29 25.42
N GLU A 482 -11.47 -2.07 24.45
CA GLU A 482 -12.89 -2.41 24.33
C GLU A 482 -13.40 -3.16 25.57
N SER A 483 -12.61 -4.09 26.12
CA SER A 483 -12.94 -4.77 27.37
C SER A 483 -13.02 -3.84 28.59
N PHE A 484 -12.39 -2.66 28.51
CA PHE A 484 -12.53 -1.59 29.51
C PHE A 484 -13.71 -0.64 29.22
N GLY A 485 -14.50 -0.88 28.18
CA GLY A 485 -15.64 -0.06 27.80
C GLY A 485 -15.26 1.20 27.02
N VAL A 486 -14.11 1.20 26.35
CA VAL A 486 -13.78 2.24 25.35
C VAL A 486 -14.63 2.01 24.11
N ASP A 487 -15.14 3.10 23.54
CA ASP A 487 -15.95 3.04 22.33
C ASP A 487 -15.01 2.77 21.13
N PRO A 488 -15.30 1.78 20.26
CA PRO A 488 -14.45 1.47 19.10
C PRO A 488 -14.16 2.67 18.19
N SER A 489 -15.07 3.64 18.11
CA SER A 489 -14.87 4.87 17.30
C SER A 489 -13.73 5.77 17.79
N ARG A 490 -13.27 5.58 19.03
CA ARG A 490 -12.15 6.32 19.64
C ARG A 490 -10.82 5.55 19.62
N ILE A 491 -10.80 4.36 19.01
CA ILE A 491 -9.63 3.48 18.94
C ILE A 491 -9.13 3.44 17.50
N HIS A 492 -8.04 4.14 17.23
CA HIS A 492 -7.45 4.31 15.90
C HIS A 492 -6.17 3.49 15.79
N TYR A 493 -5.98 2.75 14.69
CA TYR A 493 -4.77 1.96 14.47
C TYR A 493 -4.43 1.77 12.99
N GLU A 494 -3.15 1.58 12.69
CA GLU A 494 -2.62 1.39 11.32
C GLU A 494 -1.80 0.09 11.20
N LEU A 495 -2.15 -0.76 10.23
CA LEU A 495 -1.43 -2.00 9.95
C LEU A 495 -0.26 -1.75 8.96
N PHE A 496 0.98 -1.96 9.41
CA PHE A 496 2.19 -1.84 8.57
C PHE A 496 2.47 -3.04 7.64
N GLU A 497 1.54 -3.98 7.49
CA GLU A 497 1.78 -5.20 6.70
C GLU A 497 1.19 -5.10 5.29
N ALA A 498 2.02 -5.42 4.29
CA ALA A 498 1.54 -5.57 2.93
C ALA A 498 0.60 -6.78 2.84
N GLY A 499 -0.69 -6.52 2.59
CA GLY A 499 -1.66 -7.54 2.21
C GLY A 499 -2.65 -7.96 3.31
N ASN A 500 -2.52 -7.44 4.52
CA ASN A 500 -3.52 -7.66 5.56
C ASN A 500 -4.61 -6.59 5.45
N LEU A 501 -5.58 -6.83 4.55
CA LEU A 501 -6.84 -6.11 4.55
C LEU A 501 -7.69 -6.73 5.66
N ALA A 502 -7.45 -6.33 6.91
CA ALA A 502 -8.43 -6.59 7.95
C ALA A 502 -9.69 -5.79 7.57
N VAL A 503 -10.69 -6.51 7.05
CA VAL A 503 -12.05 -6.01 6.82
C VAL A 503 -12.81 -6.09 8.12
#